data_AF-A0A4Q4SHG4-F1
#
_entry.id   AF-A0A4Q4SHG4-F1
#
_cell.length_a   1.000
_cell.length_b   1.000
_cell.length_c   1.000
_cell.angle_alpha   90.00
_cell.angle_beta   90.00
_cell.angle_gamma   90.00
#
_symmetry.space_group_name_H-M   'P 1'
#
loop_
_entity.id
_entity.type
_entity.pdbx_description
1 polymer ?
#
loop_
_entity_poly.entity_id
_entity_poly.type
_entity_poly.pdbx_seq_one_letter_code
_entity_poly.pdbx_strand_id
1 'polypeptide(L)'
;MFKFQPTPAYKVSKAALNMLTVQWAESLEKDGFTVLAICPGWVKTDMGTEAGHLTAEESVIGGLNVIFGHTAADSGKFFVIDLPGKEVDGEKIYDGSVRPY
;
A
#
# COMPACT_ATOMS: atom_id res chain seq x y z
N MET A 1 -2.60 17.18 -6.01
CA MET A 1 -1.92 16.03 -5.38
C MET A 1 -0.49 16.33 -4.90
N PHE A 2 0.47 16.77 -5.73
CA PHE A 2 1.87 16.93 -5.28
C PHE A 2 2.16 18.09 -4.31
N LYS A 3 1.32 19.12 -4.30
CA LYS A 3 1.50 20.32 -3.47
C LYS A 3 1.10 20.14 -1.99
N PHE A 4 0.25 19.16 -1.69
CA PHE A 4 -0.33 18.97 -0.35
C PHE A 4 0.72 18.53 0.68
N GLN A 5 1.75 17.78 0.25
CA GLN A 5 2.89 17.37 1.07
C GLN A 5 4.15 17.37 0.17
N PRO A 6 5.00 18.41 0.20
CA PRO A 6 6.14 18.53 -0.70
C PRO A 6 7.33 17.68 -0.21
N THR A 7 7.16 16.35 -0.22
CA THR A 7 8.16 15.36 0.17
C THR A 7 8.72 14.62 -1.06
N PRO A 8 9.45 15.30 -1.97
CA PRO A 8 9.86 14.71 -3.25
C PRO A 8 10.74 13.46 -3.07
N ALA A 9 11.68 13.48 -2.13
CA ALA A 9 12.54 12.33 -1.86
C ALA A 9 11.74 11.09 -1.43
N TYR A 10 10.73 11.25 -0.57
CA TYR A 10 9.83 10.17 -0.15
C TYR A 10 9.02 9.63 -1.32
N LYS A 11 8.47 10.51 -2.16
CA LYS A 11 7.66 10.09 -3.32
C LYS A 11 8.51 9.34 -4.36
N VAL A 12 9.72 9.84 -4.64
CA VAL A 12 10.66 9.19 -5.56
C VAL A 12 11.10 7.83 -5.01
N SER A 13 11.41 7.73 -3.71
CA SER A 13 11.81 6.45 -3.13
C SER A 13 10.69 5.41 -3.18
N LYS A 14 9.43 5.82 -2.98
CA LYS A 14 8.27 4.93 -3.10
C LYS A 14 7.96 4.55 -4.55
N ALA A 15 8.15 5.45 -5.51
CA ALA A 15 8.06 5.10 -6.93
C ALA A 15 9.14 4.08 -7.33
N ALA A 16 10.38 4.26 -6.87
CA ALA A 16 11.45 3.30 -7.09
C ALA A 16 11.16 1.94 -6.42
N LEU A 17 10.62 1.95 -5.20
CA LEU A 17 10.19 0.74 -4.49
C LEU A 17 9.14 -0.04 -5.29
N ASN A 18 8.16 0.64 -5.91
CA ASN A 18 7.14 -0.03 -6.72
C ASN A 18 7.76 -0.78 -7.91
N MET A 19 8.74 -0.19 -8.61
CA MET A 19 9.44 -0.90 -9.68
C MET A 19 10.32 -2.04 -9.16
N LEU A 20 10.90 -1.89 -7.97
CA LEU A 20 11.65 -2.96 -7.32
C LEU A 20 10.74 -4.15 -6.97
N THR A 21 9.48 -3.91 -6.59
CA THR A 21 8.48 -4.97 -6.39
C THR A 21 8.27 -5.81 -7.65
N VAL A 22 8.19 -5.18 -8.84
CA VAL A 22 8.07 -5.90 -10.12
C VAL A 22 9.33 -6.72 -10.40
N GLN A 23 10.51 -6.11 -10.25
CA GLN A 23 11.79 -6.81 -10.47
C GLN A 23 11.95 -8.01 -9.55
N TRP A 24 11.57 -7.89 -8.28
CA TRP A 24 11.63 -8.99 -7.32
C TRP A 24 10.59 -10.07 -7.56
N ALA A 25 9.39 -9.69 -8.01
CA ALA A 25 8.37 -10.65 -8.39
C ALA A 25 8.88 -11.59 -9.49
N GLU A 26 9.56 -11.06 -10.51
CA GLU A 26 10.18 -11.85 -11.58
C GLU A 26 11.40 -12.65 -11.08
N SER A 27 12.29 -12.02 -10.31
CA SER A 27 13.53 -12.68 -9.91
C SER A 27 13.33 -13.82 -8.90
N LEU A 28 12.29 -13.72 -8.06
CA LEU A 28 12.01 -14.66 -6.97
C LEU A 28 10.89 -15.65 -7.30
N GLU A 29 10.29 -15.58 -8.50
CA GLU A 29 9.19 -16.45 -8.91
C GLU A 29 9.56 -17.94 -8.78
N LYS A 30 10.75 -18.32 -9.26
CA LYS A 30 11.22 -19.71 -9.23
C LYS A 30 11.51 -20.23 -7.82
N ASP A 31 11.75 -19.33 -6.88
CA ASP A 31 11.97 -19.64 -5.47
C ASP A 31 10.64 -19.77 -4.70
N GLY A 32 9.50 -19.52 -5.36
CA GLY A 32 8.17 -19.67 -4.79
C GLY A 32 7.69 -18.49 -3.95
N PHE A 33 8.37 -17.33 -4.03
CA PHE A 33 7.94 -16.13 -3.30
C PHE A 33 6.82 -15.38 -4.03
N THR A 34 5.93 -14.80 -3.23
CA THR A 34 4.96 -13.78 -3.69
C THR A 34 5.41 -12.42 -3.17
N VAL A 35 5.56 -11.44 -4.06
CA VAL A 35 6.06 -10.10 -3.72
C VAL A 35 4.98 -9.08 -3.98
N LEU A 36 4.53 -8.38 -2.94
CA LEU A 36 3.45 -7.39 -3.02
C LEU A 36 3.94 -6.03 -2.53
N ALA A 37 3.50 -4.94 -3.18
CA ALA A 37 3.59 -3.60 -2.61
C ALA A 37 2.25 -3.25 -1.95
N ILE A 38 2.29 -2.71 -0.73
CA ILE A 38 1.07 -2.40 0.04
C ILE A 38 1.11 -0.94 0.47
N CYS A 39 0.07 -0.19 0.13
CA CYS A 39 -0.21 1.14 0.66
C CYS A 39 -1.01 0.99 1.97
N PRO A 40 -0.40 1.28 3.13
CA PRO A 40 -1.05 1.12 4.44
C PRO A 40 -2.10 2.19 4.75
N GLY A 41 -2.33 3.13 3.82
CA GLY A 41 -3.11 4.34 4.05
C GLY A 41 -2.36 5.41 4.83
N TRP A 42 -3.09 6.44 5.27
CA TRP A 42 -2.53 7.52 6.10
C TRP A 42 -2.80 7.24 7.58
N VAL A 43 -1.76 6.77 8.28
CA VAL A 43 -1.86 6.19 9.62
C VAL A 43 -1.37 7.16 10.70
N LYS A 44 -2.09 7.27 11.81
CA LYS A 44 -1.72 8.05 13.00
C LYS A 44 -0.50 7.43 13.70
N THR A 45 0.67 7.92 13.29
CA THR A 45 2.00 7.51 13.74
C THR A 45 2.89 8.75 13.77
N ASP A 46 4.10 8.67 14.29
CA ASP A 46 5.04 9.80 14.26
C ASP A 46 5.26 10.34 12.83
N MET A 47 5.33 9.47 11.82
CA MET A 47 5.48 9.88 10.41
C MET A 47 4.17 10.43 9.81
N GLY A 48 3.03 9.84 10.16
CA GLY A 48 1.72 10.22 9.61
C GLY A 48 1.03 11.34 10.37
N THR A 49 1.48 11.69 11.57
CA THR A 49 0.90 12.68 12.49
C THR A 49 -0.53 12.36 12.92
N GLU A 50 -1.10 13.16 13.81
CA GLU A 50 -2.52 13.06 14.22
C GLU A 50 -3.52 13.30 13.09
N ALA A 51 -3.07 13.87 11.96
CA ALA A 51 -3.89 14.08 10.77
C ALA A 51 -4.19 12.80 9.97
N GLY A 52 -3.55 11.66 10.32
CA GLY A 52 -3.85 10.38 9.70
C GLY A 52 -5.32 9.97 9.87
N HIS A 53 -5.88 9.31 8.85
CA HIS A 53 -7.27 8.83 8.86
C HIS A 53 -7.43 7.50 9.62
N LEU A 54 -6.34 6.77 9.82
CA LEU A 54 -6.33 5.40 10.35
C LEU A 54 -5.57 5.29 11.67
N THR A 55 -6.02 4.41 12.56
CA THR A 55 -5.16 3.92 13.64
C THR A 55 -4.15 2.89 13.10
N ALA A 56 -3.12 2.60 13.89
CA ALA A 56 -2.15 1.57 13.53
C ALA A 56 -2.82 0.19 13.40
N GLU A 57 -3.76 -0.12 14.28
CA GLU A 57 -4.52 -1.37 14.28
C GLU A 57 -5.36 -1.53 13.01
N GLU A 58 -6.10 -0.48 12.59
CA GLU A 58 -6.87 -0.50 11.35
C GLU A 58 -5.97 -0.77 10.14
N SER A 59 -4.83 -0.08 10.06
CA SER A 59 -3.88 -0.25 8.95
C SER A 59 -3.27 -1.66 8.90
N VAL A 60 -2.90 -2.22 10.05
CA VAL A 60 -2.34 -3.58 10.14
C VAL A 60 -3.38 -4.62 9.74
N ILE A 61 -4.63 -4.50 10.21
CA ILE A 61 -5.72 -5.42 9.80
C ILE A 61 -5.90 -5.39 8.29
N GLY A 62 -5.98 -4.20 7.68
CA GLY A 62 -6.11 -4.06 6.23
C GLY A 62 -4.90 -4.63 5.47
N GLY A 63 -3.69 -4.45 6.00
CA GLY A 63 -2.46 -5.03 5.44
C GLY A 63 -2.44 -6.55 5.50
N LEU A 64 -2.85 -7.15 6.63
CA LEU A 64 -2.94 -8.60 6.78
C LEU A 64 -3.97 -9.20 5.82
N ASN A 65 -5.12 -8.53 5.60
CA ASN A 65 -6.11 -8.96 4.63
C ASN A 65 -5.54 -9.00 3.20
N VAL A 66 -4.72 -8.02 2.83
CA VAL A 66 -4.00 -8.04 1.54
C VAL A 66 -3.01 -9.20 1.51
N ILE A 67 -2.20 -9.40 2.54
CA ILE A 67 -1.17 -10.46 2.56
C ILE A 67 -1.81 -11.86 2.45
N PHE A 68 -2.86 -12.14 3.21
CA PHE A 68 -3.49 -13.46 3.24
C PHE A 68 -4.56 -13.67 2.16
N GLY A 69 -5.02 -12.60 1.52
CA GLY A 69 -6.03 -12.64 0.45
C GLY A 69 -5.46 -12.85 -0.95
N HIS A 70 -4.14 -12.80 -1.13
CA HIS A 70 -3.49 -12.82 -2.44
C HIS A 70 -2.50 -13.97 -2.58
N THR A 71 -2.17 -14.28 -3.83
CA THR A 71 -1.35 -15.46 -4.18
C THR A 71 -0.22 -15.08 -5.14
N ALA A 72 0.55 -16.07 -5.58
CA ALA A 72 1.59 -15.87 -6.60
C ALA A 72 1.05 -15.22 -7.90
N ALA A 73 -0.24 -15.41 -8.23
CA ALA A 73 -0.88 -14.76 -9.38
C ALA A 73 -0.99 -13.22 -9.25
N ASP A 74 -0.75 -12.70 -8.06
CA ASP A 74 -0.79 -11.29 -7.72
C ASP A 74 0.60 -10.68 -7.49
N SER A 75 1.66 -11.48 -7.62
CA SER A 75 3.03 -11.03 -7.45
C SER A 75 3.35 -9.86 -8.39
N GLY A 76 4.05 -8.85 -7.87
CA GLY A 76 4.41 -7.63 -8.60
C GLY A 76 3.37 -6.52 -8.55
N LYS A 77 2.19 -6.74 -7.96
CA LYS A 77 1.11 -5.75 -7.90
C LYS A 77 1.24 -4.81 -6.69
N PHE A 78 0.65 -3.62 -6.83
CA PHE A 78 0.49 -2.63 -5.77
C PHE A 78 -0.95 -2.62 -5.28
N PHE A 79 -1.15 -2.86 -3.99
CA PHE A 79 -2.45 -2.89 -3.34
C PHE A 79 -2.62 -1.71 -2.40
N VAL A 80 -3.80 -1.08 -2.44
CA VAL A 80 -4.30 -0.29 -1.32
C VAL A 80 -4.99 -1.24 -0.35
N ILE A 81 -4.81 -1.04 0.96
CA ILE A 81 -5.54 -1.83 1.95
C ILE A 81 -7.05 -1.70 1.79
N ASP A 82 -7.79 -2.77 2.11
CA ASP A 82 -9.25 -2.77 2.13
C ASP A 82 -9.76 -2.60 3.57
N LEU A 83 -10.57 -1.57 3.77
CA LEU A 83 -11.26 -1.29 5.02
C LEU A 83 -12.74 -0.97 4.72
N PRO A 84 -13.60 -2.00 4.58
CA PRO A 84 -15.00 -1.82 4.27
C PRO A 84 -15.70 -0.90 5.28
N GLY A 85 -16.38 0.12 4.77
CA GLY A 85 -17.11 1.10 5.59
C GLY A 85 -16.26 2.28 6.09
N LYS A 86 -14.95 2.31 5.82
CA LYS A 86 -14.12 3.48 6.09
C LYS A 86 -14.27 4.48 4.92
N GLU A 87 -14.77 5.66 5.24
CA GLU A 87 -14.88 6.78 4.31
C GLU A 87 -14.09 7.97 4.85
N VAL A 88 -13.45 8.71 3.94
CA VAL A 88 -12.73 9.94 4.24
C VAL A 88 -13.33 11.01 3.36
N ASP A 89 -13.90 12.06 3.96
CA ASP A 89 -14.59 13.13 3.27
C ASP A 89 -15.69 12.65 2.29
N GLY A 90 -16.32 11.52 2.60
CA GLY A 90 -17.35 10.87 1.77
C GLY A 90 -16.81 9.99 0.63
N GLU A 91 -15.49 9.79 0.56
CA GLU A 91 -14.84 8.93 -0.43
C GLU A 91 -14.31 7.63 0.19
N LYS A 92 -14.51 6.51 -0.52
CA LYS A 92 -13.94 5.20 -0.17
C LYS A 92 -12.53 5.07 -0.71
N ILE A 93 -11.56 5.60 0.04
CA ILE A 93 -10.15 5.62 -0.37
C ILE A 93 -9.37 4.33 -0.02
N TYR A 94 -9.91 3.48 0.85
CA TYR A 94 -9.32 2.20 1.28
C TYR A 94 -10.19 1.04 0.80
N ASP A 95 -10.20 0.82 -0.51
CA ASP A 95 -11.14 -0.01 -1.26
C ASP A 95 -10.55 -1.34 -1.75
N GLY A 96 -9.34 -1.69 -1.29
CA GLY A 96 -8.65 -2.89 -1.78
C GLY A 96 -8.13 -2.77 -3.22
N SER A 97 -8.18 -1.58 -3.83
CA SER A 97 -7.84 -1.41 -5.24
C SER A 97 -6.38 -1.76 -5.54
N VAL A 98 -6.19 -2.39 -6.70
CA VAL A 98 -4.88 -2.51 -7.33
C VAL A 98 -4.60 -1.23 -8.09
N ARG A 99 -3.48 -0.57 -7.80
CA ARG A 99 -3.08 0.64 -8.51
C ARG A 99 -1.99 0.32 -9.54
N PRO A 100 -2.04 0.96 -10.73
CA PRO A 100 -0.91 0.90 -11.65
C PRO A 100 0.31 1.56 -10.99
N TYR A 101 1.49 1.01 -11.28
CA TYR A 101 2.78 1.59 -10.91
C TYR A 101 3.09 2.82 -11.78
#